data_AF-A0A2M8Q4M1-F1
#
_entry.id   AF-A0A2M8Q4M1-F1
#
_cell.length_a   1.000
_cell.length_b   1.000
_cell.length_c   1.000
_cell.angle_alpha   90.00
_cell.angle_beta   90.00
_cell.angle_gamma   90.00
#
_symmetry.space_group_name_H-M   'P 1'
#
loop_
_entity.id
_entity.type
_entity.pdbx_description
1 polymer ?
#
loop_
_entity_poly.entity_id
_entity_poly.type
_entity_poly.pdbx_seq_one_letter_code
_entity_poly.pdbx_strand_id
1 'polypeptide(L)'
;MYDQPDVIGILDVVRHHLETAIIPAVKGDGVLYFQTLIAINLLKIATRQLQLEPQHLSAEWDDLSTLLNLEEPMPTDTAKAQAAIQERYATVVALIERGDFDAPDAQAALLSYLNATTQRQLAVIGKD
;
A
#
# COMPACT_ATOMS: atom_id res chain seq x y z
N MET A 1 -28.80 7.55 15.98
CA MET A 1 -27.36 7.78 15.73
C MET A 1 -26.96 6.73 14.72
N TYR A 2 -27.02 7.05 13.43
CA TYR A 2 -26.57 6.15 12.37
C TYR A 2 -25.05 6.32 12.29
N ASP A 3 -24.30 5.31 12.73
CA ASP A 3 -22.88 5.22 12.37
C ASP A 3 -22.82 5.10 10.85
N GLN A 4 -22.29 6.12 10.19
CA GLN A 4 -21.93 5.98 8.79
C GLN A 4 -20.85 4.89 8.72
N PRO A 5 -21.04 3.83 7.92
CA PRO A 5 -20.01 2.82 7.78
C PRO A 5 -18.76 3.47 7.20
N ASP A 6 -17.63 3.25 7.86
CA ASP A 6 -16.30 3.58 7.32
C ASP A 6 -16.09 2.85 5.99
N VAL A 7 -15.18 3.35 5.14
CA VAL A 7 -14.91 2.83 3.80
C VAL A 7 -14.60 1.33 3.84
N ILE A 8 -13.85 0.85 4.84
CA ILE A 8 -13.59 -0.58 5.03
C ILE A 8 -14.89 -1.36 5.23
N GLY A 9 -15.79 -0.86 6.08
CA GLY A 9 -17.10 -1.46 6.32
C GLY A 9 -17.99 -1.47 5.07
N ILE A 10 -17.95 -0.41 4.26
CA ILE A 10 -18.66 -0.35 2.98
C ILE A 10 -18.15 -1.44 2.03
N LEU A 11 -16.83 -1.57 1.88
CA LEU A 11 -16.21 -2.57 1.01
C LEU A 11 -16.53 -4.00 1.46
N ASP A 12 -16.54 -4.25 2.77
CA ASP A 12 -16.91 -5.55 3.33
C ASP A 12 -18.37 -5.93 3.05
N VAL A 13 -19.30 -4.97 3.18
CA VAL A 13 -20.72 -5.18 2.86
C VAL A 13 -20.90 -5.50 1.37
N VAL A 14 -20.26 -4.74 0.48
CA VAL A 14 -20.31 -4.99 -0.97
C VAL A 14 -19.75 -6.37 -1.30
N ARG A 15 -18.58 -6.72 -0.75
CA ARG A 15 -17.98 -8.05 -0.94
C ARG A 15 -18.91 -9.16 -0.48
N HIS A 16 -19.50 -9.03 0.70
CA HIS A 16 -20.43 -10.02 1.25
C HIS A 16 -21.66 -10.21 0.35
N HIS A 17 -22.21 -9.13 -0.21
CA HIS A 17 -23.31 -9.21 -1.17
C HIS A 17 -22.90 -9.96 -2.45
N LEU A 18 -21.72 -9.67 -3.00
CA LEU A 18 -21.21 -10.40 -4.17
C LEU A 18 -21.03 -11.89 -3.88
N GLU A 19 -20.49 -12.24 -2.72
CA GLU A 19 -20.25 -13.64 -2.31
C GLU A 19 -21.55 -14.42 -2.06
N THR A 20 -22.54 -13.80 -1.42
CA THR A 20 -23.76 -14.49 -0.96
C THR A 20 -24.91 -14.44 -1.95
N ALA A 21 -25.07 -13.35 -2.70
CA ALA A 21 -26.20 -13.15 -3.60
C ALA A 21 -25.80 -13.30 -5.07
N ILE A 22 -24.67 -12.72 -5.48
CA ILE A 22 -24.32 -12.65 -6.90
C ILE A 22 -23.65 -13.93 -7.39
N ILE A 23 -22.64 -14.45 -6.68
CA ILE A 23 -21.95 -15.71 -7.05
C ILE A 23 -22.95 -16.85 -7.35
N PRO A 24 -23.95 -17.13 -6.50
CA PRO A 24 -24.92 -18.19 -6.79
C PRO A 24 -25.78 -17.89 -8.02
N ALA A 25 -26.17 -16.63 -8.22
CA ALA A 25 -27.03 -16.21 -9.32
C ALA A 25 -26.33 -16.28 -10.68
N VAL A 26 -25.02 -16.02 -10.75
CA VAL A 26 -24.25 -16.02 -12.00
C VAL A 26 -23.52 -17.33 -12.29
N LYS A 27 -23.66 -18.36 -11.44
CA LYS A 27 -22.91 -19.63 -11.56
C LYS A 27 -23.12 -20.36 -12.89
N GLY A 28 -24.27 -20.16 -13.53
CA GLY A 28 -24.59 -20.73 -14.85
C GLY A 28 -23.92 -20.00 -16.02
N ASP A 29 -23.40 -18.79 -15.82
CA ASP A 29 -22.67 -18.00 -16.82
C ASP A 29 -21.19 -17.96 -16.43
N GLY A 30 -20.36 -18.72 -17.15
CA GLY A 30 -18.95 -18.86 -16.84
C GLY A 30 -18.16 -17.54 -16.91
N VAL A 31 -18.56 -16.61 -17.79
CA VAL A 31 -17.89 -15.31 -17.95
C VAL A 31 -18.24 -14.42 -16.76
N LEU A 32 -19.53 -14.27 -16.46
CA LEU A 32 -19.98 -13.44 -15.32
C LEU A 32 -19.52 -14.01 -13.98
N TYR A 33 -19.50 -15.33 -13.83
CA TYR A 33 -18.95 -15.99 -12.65
C TYR A 33 -17.48 -15.64 -12.43
N PHE A 34 -16.66 -15.76 -13.48
CA PHE A 34 -15.24 -15.44 -13.39
C PHE A 34 -14.99 -13.96 -13.10
N GLN A 35 -15.71 -13.04 -13.77
CA GLN A 35 -15.61 -11.61 -13.50
C GLN A 35 -16.00 -11.25 -12.06
N THR A 36 -17.01 -11.93 -11.51
CA THR A 36 -17.45 -11.73 -10.12
C THR A 36 -16.37 -12.17 -9.13
N LEU A 37 -15.69 -13.29 -9.38
CA LEU A 37 -14.55 -13.73 -8.56
C LEU A 37 -13.39 -12.73 -8.61
N ILE A 38 -13.09 -12.17 -9.78
CA ILE A 38 -12.09 -11.11 -9.91
C ILE A 38 -12.49 -9.90 -9.07
N ALA A 39 -13.72 -9.42 -9.20
CA ALA A 39 -14.21 -8.25 -8.46
C ALA A 39 -14.09 -8.45 -6.94
N ILE A 40 -14.50 -9.62 -6.42
CA ILE A 40 -14.34 -9.97 -5.00
C ILE A 40 -12.87 -9.94 -4.58
N ASN A 41 -11.97 -10.48 -5.41
CA ASN A 41 -10.54 -10.48 -5.09
C ASN A 41 -9.97 -9.06 -5.07
N LEU A 42 -10.34 -8.21 -6.03
CA LEU A 42 -9.92 -6.81 -6.06
C LEU A 42 -10.43 -6.05 -4.82
N LEU A 43 -11.66 -6.31 -4.37
CA LEU A 43 -12.17 -5.74 -3.13
C LEU A 43 -11.36 -6.19 -1.90
N LYS A 44 -10.97 -7.47 -1.82
CA LYS A 44 -10.09 -7.97 -0.74
C LYS A 44 -8.73 -7.25 -0.73
N ILE A 45 -8.14 -7.05 -1.90
CA ILE A 45 -6.87 -6.31 -2.04
C ILE A 45 -7.04 -4.85 -1.61
N ALA A 46 -8.08 -4.17 -2.08
CA ALA A 46 -8.36 -2.78 -1.72
C ALA A 46 -8.57 -2.61 -0.20
N THR A 47 -9.32 -3.52 0.44
CA THR A 47 -9.50 -3.51 1.89
C THR A 47 -8.16 -3.66 2.64
N ARG A 48 -7.32 -4.62 2.24
CA ARG A 48 -5.99 -4.81 2.84
C ARG A 48 -5.12 -3.58 2.67
N GLN A 49 -5.15 -2.95 1.50
CA GLN A 49 -4.39 -1.74 1.22
C GLN A 49 -4.78 -0.60 2.18
N LEU A 50 -6.08 -0.35 2.37
CA LEU A 50 -6.57 0.67 3.28
C LEU A 50 -6.23 0.39 4.75
N GLN A 51 -6.22 -0.89 5.16
CA GLN A 51 -5.85 -1.28 6.52
C GLN A 51 -4.35 -1.10 6.80
N LEU A 52 -3.51 -1.36 5.80
CA LEU A 52 -2.05 -1.29 5.92
C LEU A 52 -1.51 0.12 5.69
N GLU A 53 -2.26 1.01 5.04
CA GLU A 53 -1.81 2.35 4.63
C GLU A 53 -1.18 3.16 5.78
N PRO A 54 -1.76 3.26 7.00
CA PRO A 54 -1.17 4.04 8.08
C PRO A 54 0.18 3.47 8.56
N GLN A 55 0.28 2.14 8.63
CA GLN A 55 1.51 1.45 9.05
C GLN A 55 2.60 1.57 7.98
N HIS A 56 2.21 1.43 6.71
CA HIS A 56 3.11 1.59 5.58
C HIS A 56 3.63 3.02 5.47
N LEU A 57 2.79 4.03 5.74
CA LEU A 57 3.18 5.43 5.71
C LEU A 57 4.23 5.74 6.78
N SER A 58 4.02 5.27 8.03
CA SER A 58 5.01 5.44 9.11
C SER A 58 6.32 4.71 8.81
N ALA A 59 6.25 3.46 8.36
CA ALA A 59 7.44 2.70 8.01
C ALA A 59 8.22 3.35 6.85
N GLU A 60 7.51 3.87 5.85
CA GLU A 60 8.13 4.59 4.73
C GLU A 60 8.82 5.87 5.20
N TRP A 61 8.21 6.60 6.13
CA TRP A 61 8.82 7.78 6.72
C TRP A 61 10.12 7.43 7.43
N ASP A 62 10.12 6.41 8.27
CA ASP A 62 11.28 6.00 9.08
C ASP A 62 12.42 5.48 8.20
N ASP A 63 12.08 4.66 7.21
CA ASP A 63 13.01 4.10 6.23
C ASP A 63 13.71 5.22 5.42
N LEU A 64 12.93 6.16 4.87
CA LEU A 64 13.47 7.30 4.12
C LEU A 64 14.27 8.26 5.00
N SER A 65 13.81 8.49 6.24
CA SER A 65 14.54 9.30 7.23
C SER A 65 15.91 8.70 7.49
N THR A 66 15.96 7.39 7.67
CA THR A 66 17.21 6.66 7.91
C THR A 66 18.13 6.71 6.70
N LEU A 67 17.60 6.46 5.49
CA LEU A 67 18.39 6.47 4.25
C LEU A 67 18.99 7.85 3.95
N LEU A 68 18.23 8.91 4.18
CA LEU A 68 18.65 10.30 3.93
C LEU A 68 19.32 10.96 5.14
N ASN A 69 19.44 10.24 6.26
CA ASN A 69 19.96 10.74 7.54
C ASN A 69 19.24 12.02 8.01
N LEU A 70 17.91 12.01 7.97
CA LEU A 70 17.02 13.08 8.41
C LEU A 70 16.44 12.76 9.79
N GLU A 71 16.39 13.75 10.68
CA GLU A 71 15.83 13.61 12.04
C GLU A 71 14.45 14.28 12.19
N GLU A 72 13.85 14.71 11.07
CA GLU A 72 12.57 15.41 11.11
C GLU A 72 11.40 14.46 11.45
N PRO A 73 10.49 14.85 12.37
CA PRO A 73 9.34 14.04 12.72
C PRO A 73 8.29 14.02 11.60
N MET A 74 7.56 12.91 11.48
CA MET A 74 6.48 12.78 10.50
C MET A 74 5.38 13.82 10.75
N PRO A 75 4.88 14.51 9.71
CA PRO A 75 3.70 15.34 9.82
C PRO A 75 2.51 14.55 10.36
N THR A 76 1.71 15.16 11.25
CA THR A 76 0.51 14.52 11.82
C THR A 76 -0.67 14.49 10.84
N ASP A 77 -0.65 15.34 9.82
CA ASP A 77 -1.62 15.35 8.75
C ASP A 77 -1.21 14.37 7.65
N THR A 78 -2.08 13.40 7.34
CA THR A 78 -1.79 12.33 6.38
C THR A 78 -1.43 12.86 4.99
N ALA A 79 -2.13 13.88 4.50
CA ALA A 79 -1.88 14.43 3.17
C ALA A 79 -0.52 15.14 3.12
N LYS A 80 -0.14 15.86 4.18
CA LYS A 80 1.20 16.45 4.31
C LYS A 80 2.29 15.40 4.45
N ALA A 81 2.05 14.34 5.22
CA ALA A 81 2.99 13.23 5.36
C ALA A 81 3.24 12.55 4.00
N GLN A 82 2.18 12.27 3.24
CA GLN A 82 2.29 11.73 1.89
C GLN A 82 3.08 12.65 0.95
N ALA A 83 2.79 13.96 0.95
CA ALA A 83 3.52 14.92 0.13
C ALA A 83 5.01 14.97 0.49
N ALA A 84 5.35 15.01 1.78
CA ALA A 84 6.73 15.03 2.24
C ALA A 84 7.49 13.73 1.89
N ILE A 85 6.83 12.57 1.93
CA ILE A 85 7.39 11.30 1.45
C ILE A 85 7.71 11.39 -0.05
N GLN A 86 6.82 11.96 -0.86
CA GLN A 86 7.07 12.14 -2.31
C GLN A 86 8.27 13.04 -2.58
N GLU A 87 8.46 14.10 -1.80
CA GLU A 87 9.63 14.98 -1.92
C GLU A 87 10.93 14.25 -1.55
N ARG A 88 10.90 13.41 -0.51
CA ARG A 88 12.03 12.57 -0.11
C ARG A 88 12.36 11.53 -1.18
N TYR A 89 11.37 10.92 -1.81
CA TYR A 89 11.58 10.04 -2.97
C TYR A 89 12.29 10.76 -4.12
N ALA A 90 11.81 11.95 -4.50
CA ALA A 90 12.44 12.74 -5.55
C ALA A 90 13.90 13.06 -5.19
N THR A 91 14.18 13.30 -3.91
CA THR A 91 15.54 13.50 -3.40
C THR A 91 16.39 12.24 -3.56
N VAL A 92 15.90 11.07 -3.14
CA VAL A 92 16.61 9.78 -3.32
C VAL A 92 16.93 9.53 -4.79
N VAL A 93 15.97 9.75 -5.70
CA VAL A 93 16.19 9.58 -7.14
C VAL A 93 17.30 10.50 -7.64
N ALA A 94 17.29 11.77 -7.26
CA ALA A 94 18.34 12.71 -7.66
C ALA A 94 19.73 12.30 -7.11
N LEU A 95 19.80 11.74 -5.90
CA LEU A 95 21.04 11.23 -5.32
C LEU A 95 21.54 9.98 -6.06
N ILE A 96 20.64 9.07 -6.45
CA ILE A 96 20.96 7.89 -7.26
C ILE A 96 21.53 8.33 -8.62
N GLU A 97 20.87 9.25 -9.31
CA GLU A 97 21.31 9.75 -10.62
C GLU A 97 22.67 10.44 -10.58
N ARG A 98 23.03 11.02 -9.43
CA ARG A 98 24.32 11.65 -9.19
C ARG A 98 25.42 10.67 -8.78
N GLY A 99 25.10 9.40 -8.53
CA GLY A 99 26.05 8.39 -8.06
C GLY A 99 26.37 8.49 -6.56
N ASP A 100 25.57 9.21 -5.77
CA ASP A 100 25.82 9.38 -4.32
C ASP A 100 25.64 8.05 -3.55
N PHE A 101 25.07 7.01 -4.19
CA PHE A 101 24.94 5.65 -3.66
C PHE A 101 25.94 4.64 -4.28
N ASP A 102 26.95 5.08 -5.03
CA ASP A 102 27.91 4.16 -5.69
C ASP A 102 28.95 3.57 -4.72
N ALA A 103 29.15 4.20 -3.55
CA ALA A 103 30.02 3.67 -2.52
C ALA A 103 29.41 2.39 -1.89
N PRO A 104 30.21 1.35 -1.56
CA PRO A 104 29.69 0.06 -1.09
C PRO A 104 28.71 0.14 0.09
N ASP A 105 29.00 0.98 1.09
CA ASP A 105 28.14 1.12 2.27
C ASP A 105 26.82 1.83 1.94
N ALA A 106 26.88 2.88 1.11
CA ALA A 106 25.71 3.62 0.65
C ALA A 106 24.83 2.76 -0.26
N GLN A 107 25.44 1.96 -1.14
CA GLN A 107 24.76 1.00 -1.99
C GLN A 107 24.03 -0.07 -1.16
N ALA A 108 24.69 -0.59 -0.12
CA ALA A 108 24.08 -1.58 0.77
C ALA A 108 22.86 -0.99 1.52
N ALA A 109 22.96 0.25 2.00
CA ALA A 109 21.84 0.95 2.63
C ALA A 109 20.66 1.13 1.66
N LEU A 110 20.93 1.57 0.42
CA LEU A 110 19.90 1.71 -0.62
C LEU A 110 19.24 0.36 -0.97
N LEU A 111 20.01 -0.71 -1.11
CA LEU A 111 19.45 -2.04 -1.40
C LEU A 111 18.61 -2.58 -0.24
N SER A 112 19.03 -2.34 1.00
CA SER A 112 18.24 -2.68 2.19
C SER A 112 16.88 -1.97 2.17
N TYR A 113 16.89 -0.68 1.90
CA TYR A 113 15.68 0.14 1.75
C TYR A 113 14.75 -0.38 0.64
N LEU A 114 15.27 -0.65 -0.55
CA LEU A 114 14.48 -1.15 -1.68
C LEU A 114 13.87 -2.54 -1.40
N ASN A 115 14.61 -3.40 -0.70
CA ASN A 115 14.12 -4.72 -0.30
C ASN A 115 12.97 -4.59 0.72
N ALA A 116 13.13 -3.76 1.76
CA ALA A 116 12.10 -3.50 2.75
C ALA A 116 10.81 -2.95 2.10
N THR A 117 10.96 -1.99 1.18
CA THR A 117 9.84 -1.41 0.42
C THR A 117 9.14 -2.46 -0.44
N THR A 118 9.89 -3.30 -1.15
CA THR A 118 9.35 -4.37 -1.99
C THR A 118 8.57 -5.39 -1.15
N GLN A 119 9.11 -5.80 0.01
CA GLN A 119 8.42 -6.72 0.91
C GLN A 119 7.09 -6.13 1.42
N ARG A 120 7.07 -4.84 1.81
CA ARG A 120 5.84 -4.14 2.21
C ARG A 120 4.80 -4.09 1.08
N GLN A 121 5.22 -3.83 -0.16
CA GLN A 121 4.32 -3.85 -1.31
C GLN A 121 3.74 -5.25 -1.59
N LEU A 122 4.57 -6.29 -1.46
CA LEU A 122 4.14 -7.67 -1.65
C LEU A 122 3.17 -8.14 -0.55
N ALA A 123 3.29 -7.62 0.67
CA ALA A 123 2.36 -7.93 1.77
C ALA A 123 0.90 -7.51 1.47
N VAL A 124 0.69 -6.48 0.64
CA VAL A 124 -0.66 -6.07 0.20
C VAL A 124 -1.29 -7.10 -0.76
N ILE A 125 -0.46 -7.74 -1.58
CA ILE A 125 -0.88 -8.67 -2.64
C ILE A 125 -0.95 -10.12 -2.12
N GLY A 126 -0.21 -10.43 -1.05
CA GLY A 126 -0.14 -11.73 -0.41
C GLY A 126 -1.51 -12.35 -0.14
N LYS A 127 -1.65 -13.63 -0.51
CA LYS A 127 -2.86 -14.42 -0.30
C LYS A 127 -2.74 -15.13 1.05
N ASP A 128 -3.60 -14.79 2.00
CA ASP A 128 -3.93 -15.69 3.13
C ASP A 128 -4.69 -16.92 2.63
#